data_AF-A0A6N7MKY4-F1
#
_entry.id   AF-A0A6N7MKY4-F1
#
_cell.length_a   1.000
_cell.length_b   1.000
_cell.length_c   1.000
_cell.angle_alpha   90.00
_cell.angle_beta   90.00
_cell.angle_gamma   90.00
#
_symmetry.space_group_name_H-M   'P 1'
#
loop_
_entity.id
_entity.type
_entity.pdbx_description
1 polymer ?
#
loop_
_entity_poly.entity_id
_entity_poly.type
_entity_poly.pdbx_seq_one_letter_code
_entity_poly.pdbx_strand_id
1 'polypeptide(L)'
;MKTKHEIKKLFAQLPIAAQSQLLDELLQEQELQGKILTEAHEEVSGKRRKKPCPHCTSNNVYRRGKQKGVQMYQCNDCKRWYSETTGTPLYDIKLKSKWQSYLRCMEQGIPIKKIATEIGISIQTSFDWRHKILSSLNQFVPEQLSSEVECDELELELSNKGSRNLDREPRKRGNDFRRNIGKEEVTVVQVVTAVERKGEKYLKAVATKRLSKKEIAKVLDGKLADNTTLITDKHPSYKAFAKDNPVIKHKALLAKDHVDKNDKTIHLQKVNNVHAQVRKFLRPFNGVSSKYLQNYLNWYAYADKIRESKTTLKQWFLTMLLTDQAYHLFELFKQNAVIIRT
;
A
#
# COMPACT_ATOMS: atom_id res chain seq x y z
N MET A 1 -5.63 35.11 27.41
CA MET A 1 -5.35 34.46 26.10
C MET A 1 -4.26 35.24 25.41
N LYS A 2 -3.14 34.63 25.03
CA LYS A 2 -2.14 35.32 24.19
C LYS A 2 -2.74 35.61 22.82
N THR A 3 -2.50 36.79 22.27
CA THR A 3 -3.03 37.14 20.94
C THR A 3 -2.28 36.38 19.84
N LYS A 4 -2.93 36.15 18.69
CA LYS A 4 -2.28 35.50 17.51
C LYS A 4 -0.97 36.19 17.11
N HIS A 5 -0.87 37.49 17.34
CA HIS A 5 0.30 38.30 17.06
C HIS A 5 1.48 37.97 18.01
N GLU A 6 1.21 37.84 19.31
CA GLU A 6 2.23 37.46 20.30
C GLU A 6 2.82 36.07 20.04
N ILE A 7 1.96 35.10 19.69
CA ILE A 7 2.41 33.73 19.36
C ILE A 7 3.35 33.74 18.16
N LYS A 8 3.00 34.50 17.10
CA LYS A 8 3.87 34.65 15.92
C LYS A 8 5.20 35.30 16.26
N LYS A 9 5.20 36.31 17.14
CA LYS A 9 6.41 37.02 17.56
C LYS A 9 7.36 36.10 18.34
N LEU A 10 6.82 35.32 19.28
CA LEU A 10 7.60 34.32 20.04
C LEU A 10 8.11 33.20 19.14
N PHE A 11 7.28 32.73 18.20
CA PHE A 11 7.68 31.70 17.23
C PHE A 11 8.85 32.17 16.34
N ALA A 12 8.79 33.42 15.84
CA ALA A 12 9.83 33.98 14.99
C ALA A 12 11.18 34.17 15.69
N GLN A 13 11.22 34.16 17.03
CA GLN A 13 12.45 34.25 17.83
C GLN A 13 13.20 32.91 17.92
N LEU A 14 12.57 31.79 17.57
CA LEU A 14 13.20 30.48 17.58
C LEU A 14 14.11 30.28 16.34
N PRO A 15 15.18 29.49 16.44
CA PRO A 15 15.94 29.04 15.26
C PRO A 15 15.05 28.30 14.25
N ILE A 16 15.35 28.39 12.96
CA ILE A 16 14.54 27.77 11.87
C ILE A 16 14.31 26.26 12.08
N ALA A 17 15.33 25.53 12.57
CA ALA A 17 15.20 24.11 12.88
C ALA A 17 14.19 23.85 14.03
N ALA A 18 14.24 24.66 15.08
CA ALA A 18 13.32 24.58 16.21
C ALA A 18 11.90 25.04 15.84
N GLN A 19 11.77 26.03 14.95
CA GLN A 19 10.48 26.43 14.36
C GLN A 19 9.82 25.27 13.61
N SER A 20 10.58 24.57 12.77
CA SER A 20 10.10 23.42 12.01
C SER A 20 9.67 22.28 12.95
N GLN A 21 10.49 21.97 13.94
CA GLN A 21 10.17 20.95 14.94
C GLN A 21 8.92 21.31 15.76
N LEU A 22 8.80 22.56 16.22
CA LEU A 22 7.64 23.01 16.98
C LEU A 22 6.36 22.99 16.13
N LEU A 23 6.43 23.33 14.85
CA LEU A 23 5.29 23.18 13.95
C LEU A 23 4.85 21.72 13.80
N ASP A 24 5.81 20.80 13.66
CA ASP A 24 5.51 19.37 13.59
C ASP A 24 4.90 18.84 14.90
N GLU A 25 5.37 19.33 16.05
CA GLU A 25 4.84 19.00 17.39
C GLU A 25 3.43 19.57 17.60
N LEU A 26 3.18 20.84 17.23
CA LEU A 26 1.86 21.44 17.34
C LEU A 26 0.86 20.81 16.38
N LEU A 27 1.28 20.52 15.15
CA LEU A 27 0.47 19.77 14.20
C LEU A 27 0.16 18.40 14.79
N GLN A 28 1.16 17.69 15.34
CA GLN A 28 0.97 16.42 16.04
C GLN A 28 -0.09 16.50 17.15
N GLU A 29 0.04 17.47 18.05
CA GLU A 29 -0.89 17.65 19.15
C GLU A 29 -2.30 17.93 18.64
N GLN A 30 -2.44 18.80 17.63
CA GLN A 30 -3.71 19.07 16.98
C GLN A 30 -4.29 17.83 16.32
N GLU A 31 -3.47 17.03 15.63
CA GLU A 31 -3.91 15.80 15.00
C GLU A 31 -4.38 14.75 16.02
N LEU A 32 -3.75 14.70 17.20
CA LEU A 32 -4.07 13.79 18.31
C LEU A 32 -5.29 14.22 19.14
N GLN A 33 -5.84 15.42 18.95
CA GLN A 33 -7.07 15.87 19.62
C GLN A 33 -8.34 15.13 19.14
N GLY A 34 -8.20 14.06 18.34
CA GLY A 34 -9.29 13.15 17.97
C GLY A 34 -10.29 13.69 16.96
N LYS A 35 -10.17 14.95 16.52
CA LYS A 35 -11.10 15.60 15.58
C LYS A 35 -10.93 15.12 14.15
N ILE A 36 -9.73 14.72 13.74
CA ILE A 36 -9.44 14.35 12.35
C ILE A 36 -10.27 13.19 11.84
N LEU A 37 -10.47 12.15 12.67
CA LEU A 37 -11.29 11.01 12.28
C LEU A 37 -12.75 11.46 12.04
N THR A 38 -13.27 12.34 12.89
CA THR A 38 -14.61 12.92 12.75
C THR A 38 -14.72 13.79 11.50
N GLU A 39 -13.75 14.67 11.27
CA GLU A 39 -13.69 15.52 10.06
C GLU A 39 -13.62 14.69 8.78
N ALA A 40 -12.80 13.63 8.75
CA ALA A 40 -12.72 12.72 7.61
C ALA A 40 -14.05 11.98 7.40
N HIS A 41 -14.71 11.55 8.48
CA HIS A 41 -16.04 10.94 8.42
C HIS A 41 -17.10 11.90 7.84
N GLU A 42 -17.11 13.15 8.31
CA GLU A 42 -18.03 14.19 7.82
C GLU A 42 -17.78 14.50 6.34
N GLU A 43 -16.52 14.59 5.92
CA GLU A 43 -16.16 14.84 4.53
C GLU A 43 -16.59 13.70 3.61
N VAL A 44 -16.33 12.44 3.99
CA VAL A 44 -16.79 11.28 3.22
C VAL A 44 -18.31 11.21 3.20
N SER A 45 -18.99 11.43 4.33
CA SER A 45 -20.45 11.40 4.43
C SER A 45 -21.13 12.53 3.65
N GLY A 46 -20.47 13.69 3.54
CA GLY A 46 -20.93 14.84 2.75
C GLY A 46 -20.81 14.60 1.25
N LYS A 47 -19.71 13.97 0.81
CA LYS A 47 -19.50 13.60 -0.61
C LYS A 47 -20.34 12.39 -1.02
N ARG A 48 -20.55 11.43 -0.12
CA ARG A 48 -21.20 10.16 -0.38
C ARG A 48 -22.63 10.14 0.18
N ARG A 49 -23.64 10.30 -0.69
CA ARG A 49 -25.05 10.23 -0.27
C ARG A 49 -25.42 8.88 0.35
N LYS A 50 -24.95 7.78 -0.22
CA LYS A 50 -25.22 6.42 0.24
C LYS A 50 -23.99 5.53 0.07
N LYS A 51 -23.70 4.69 1.06
CA LYS A 51 -22.64 3.69 0.97
C LYS A 51 -23.13 2.42 0.29
N PRO A 52 -22.64 2.03 -0.91
CA PRO A 52 -22.90 0.71 -1.48
C PRO A 52 -22.71 -0.43 -0.49
N CYS A 53 -23.51 -1.48 -0.68
CA CYS A 53 -23.51 -2.63 0.19
C CYS A 53 -22.15 -3.35 0.13
N PRO A 54 -21.42 -3.50 1.26
CA PRO A 54 -20.13 -4.18 1.26
C PRO A 54 -20.25 -5.69 0.95
N HIS A 55 -21.45 -6.27 1.06
CA HIS A 55 -21.68 -7.71 0.83
C HIS A 55 -22.01 -8.08 -0.62
N CYS A 56 -22.66 -7.19 -1.36
CA CYS A 56 -23.16 -7.48 -2.72
C CYS A 56 -22.94 -6.34 -3.72
N THR A 57 -22.17 -5.32 -3.32
CA THR A 57 -21.80 -4.12 -4.10
C THR A 57 -22.97 -3.26 -4.62
N SER A 58 -24.22 -3.63 -4.34
CA SER A 58 -25.41 -2.87 -4.74
C SER A 58 -25.43 -1.44 -4.20
N ASN A 59 -25.87 -0.51 -5.05
CA ASN A 59 -26.18 0.88 -4.70
C ASN A 59 -27.63 1.08 -4.23
N ASN A 60 -28.48 0.06 -4.35
CA ASN A 60 -29.87 0.08 -3.91
C ASN A 60 -29.95 -0.10 -2.38
N VAL A 61 -29.69 1.00 -1.67
CA VAL A 61 -29.54 1.01 -0.22
C VAL A 61 -30.28 2.20 0.38
N TYR A 62 -30.67 2.10 1.65
CA TYR A 62 -31.25 3.22 2.39
C TYR A 62 -30.62 3.38 3.77
N ARG A 63 -30.68 4.62 4.28
CA ARG A 63 -30.16 5.00 5.59
C ARG A 63 -31.13 4.54 6.67
N ARG A 64 -30.63 3.81 7.67
CA ARG A 64 -31.42 3.24 8.78
C ARG A 64 -30.99 3.84 10.13
N GLY A 65 -31.14 5.15 10.27
CA GLY A 65 -30.76 5.86 11.51
C GLY A 65 -29.27 5.75 11.85
N LYS A 66 -28.93 6.03 13.11
CA LYS A 66 -27.55 5.96 13.62
C LYS A 66 -27.49 5.07 14.86
N GLN A 67 -26.40 4.31 15.00
CA GLN A 67 -26.11 3.52 16.20
C GLN A 67 -24.76 3.94 16.76
N LYS A 68 -24.73 4.37 18.04
CA LYS A 68 -23.51 4.90 18.69
C LYS A 68 -22.79 5.96 17.84
N GLY A 69 -23.57 6.86 17.22
CA GLY A 69 -23.06 7.92 16.34
C GLY A 69 -22.68 7.49 14.93
N VAL A 70 -22.65 6.20 14.60
CA VAL A 70 -22.31 5.69 13.28
C VAL A 70 -23.57 5.53 12.42
N GLN A 71 -23.54 6.02 11.18
CA GLN A 71 -24.63 5.85 10.21
C GLN A 71 -24.83 4.37 9.87
N MET A 72 -26.08 3.90 9.91
CA MET A 72 -26.46 2.53 9.54
C MET A 72 -27.18 2.52 8.20
N TYR A 73 -27.12 1.37 7.52
CA TYR A 73 -27.72 1.13 6.21
C TYR A 73 -28.37 -0.25 6.15
N GLN A 74 -29.34 -0.37 5.24
CA GLN A 74 -29.89 -1.64 4.79
C GLN A 74 -29.85 -1.69 3.26
N CYS A 75 -29.37 -2.81 2.73
CA CYS A 75 -29.41 -3.08 1.30
C CYS A 75 -30.78 -3.65 0.92
N ASN A 76 -31.36 -3.13 -0.16
CA ASN A 76 -32.65 -3.62 -0.67
C ASN A 76 -32.51 -4.91 -1.48
N ASP A 77 -31.33 -5.21 -2.01
CA ASP A 77 -31.12 -6.39 -2.86
C ASP A 77 -30.78 -7.61 -2.01
N CYS A 78 -29.74 -7.54 -1.17
CA CYS A 78 -29.35 -8.67 -0.31
C CYS A 78 -29.97 -8.66 1.09
N LYS A 79 -30.78 -7.64 1.42
CA LYS A 79 -31.48 -7.43 2.70
C LYS A 79 -30.59 -7.31 3.95
N ARG A 80 -29.26 -7.40 3.82
CA ARG A 80 -28.33 -7.30 4.95
C ARG A 80 -28.20 -5.87 5.48
N TRP A 81 -27.93 -5.79 6.79
CA TRP A 81 -27.63 -4.54 7.50
C TRP A 81 -26.14 -4.34 7.61
N TYR A 82 -25.71 -3.08 7.54
CA TYR A 82 -24.30 -2.72 7.69
C TYR A 82 -24.16 -1.27 8.18
N SER A 83 -23.02 -0.94 8.75
CA SER A 83 -22.68 0.41 9.19
C SER A 83 -21.84 1.15 8.13
N GLU A 84 -21.68 2.45 8.30
CA GLU A 84 -20.73 3.27 7.53
C GLU A 84 -19.31 2.67 7.55
N THR A 85 -18.92 2.04 8.66
CA THR A 85 -17.61 1.44 8.81
C THR A 85 -17.52 0.00 8.29
N THR A 86 -18.62 -0.71 8.04
CA THR A 86 -18.57 -2.09 7.54
C THR A 86 -17.77 -2.18 6.24
N GLY A 87 -16.83 -3.13 6.17
CA GLY A 87 -15.96 -3.30 5.02
C GLY A 87 -14.74 -2.36 4.98
N THR A 88 -14.76 -1.26 5.74
CA THR A 88 -13.61 -0.36 5.89
C THR A 88 -12.59 -0.94 6.89
N PRO A 89 -11.33 -0.49 6.89
CA PRO A 89 -10.37 -0.83 7.94
C PRO A 89 -10.89 -0.49 9.33
N LEU A 90 -11.74 0.55 9.47
CA LEU A 90 -12.32 1.01 10.74
C LEU A 90 -13.45 0.09 11.27
N TYR A 91 -13.79 -0.98 10.55
CA TYR A 91 -14.74 -1.99 11.02
C TYR A 91 -14.19 -2.81 12.18
N ASP A 92 -15.04 -3.02 13.18
CA ASP A 92 -14.76 -3.80 14.39
C ASP A 92 -13.42 -3.45 15.04
N ILE A 93 -13.19 -2.15 15.20
CA ILE A 93 -12.01 -1.63 15.86
C ILE A 93 -12.33 -1.23 17.29
N LYS A 94 -11.56 -1.84 18.20
CA LYS A 94 -11.42 -1.44 19.59
C LYS A 94 -10.29 -0.41 19.71
N LEU A 95 -10.31 0.46 20.72
CA LEU A 95 -9.25 1.47 20.97
C LEU A 95 -9.05 2.51 19.85
N LYS A 96 -10.13 3.07 19.31
CA LYS A 96 -10.10 4.10 18.26
C LYS A 96 -9.23 5.32 18.60
N SER A 97 -9.12 5.68 19.87
CA SER A 97 -8.28 6.80 20.34
C SER A 97 -6.79 6.60 20.03
N LYS A 98 -6.31 5.35 19.91
CA LYS A 98 -4.90 5.05 19.66
C LYS A 98 -4.54 5.01 18.16
N TRP A 99 -5.53 5.11 17.26
CA TRP A 99 -5.32 4.95 15.82
C TRP A 99 -4.50 6.07 15.19
N GLN A 100 -4.67 7.30 15.65
CA GLN A 100 -3.93 8.44 15.13
C GLN A 100 -2.44 8.29 15.42
N SER A 101 -2.09 7.96 16.67
CA SER A 101 -0.72 7.61 17.05
C SER A 101 -0.20 6.42 16.24
N TYR A 102 -1.04 5.40 16.01
CA TYR A 102 -0.66 4.24 15.22
C TYR A 102 -0.30 4.57 13.78
N LEU A 103 -1.15 5.35 13.09
CA LEU A 103 -0.91 5.79 11.72
C LEU A 103 0.36 6.65 11.62
N ARG A 104 0.62 7.50 12.62
CA ARG A 104 1.85 8.28 12.70
C ARG A 104 3.09 7.39 12.79
N CYS A 105 3.12 6.42 13.71
CA CYS A 105 4.23 5.49 13.83
C CYS A 105 4.40 4.67 12.53
N MET A 106 3.30 4.31 11.88
CA MET A 106 3.32 3.64 10.59
C MET A 106 3.96 4.51 9.51
N GLU A 107 3.57 5.78 9.38
CA GLU A 107 4.16 6.75 8.42
C GLU A 107 5.67 6.91 8.57
N GLN A 108 6.15 6.90 9.82
CA GLN A 108 7.58 6.93 10.16
C GLN A 108 8.32 5.62 9.83
N GLY A 109 7.62 4.61 9.31
CA GLY A 109 8.20 3.32 8.95
C GLY A 109 8.52 2.43 10.15
N ILE A 110 7.92 2.68 11.32
CA ILE A 110 8.21 1.92 12.53
C ILE A 110 7.71 0.46 12.39
N PRO A 111 8.48 -0.55 12.82
CA PRO A 111 8.05 -1.95 12.78
C PRO A 111 6.94 -2.28 13.79
N ILE A 112 6.06 -3.22 13.44
CA ILE A 112 4.87 -3.65 14.22
C ILE A 112 5.15 -3.85 15.71
N LYS A 113 6.23 -4.55 16.07
CA LYS A 113 6.59 -4.82 17.47
C LYS A 113 6.93 -3.55 18.25
N LYS A 114 7.68 -2.63 17.62
CA LYS A 114 8.05 -1.36 18.24
C LYS A 114 6.83 -0.46 18.42
N ILE A 115 5.95 -0.39 17.41
CA ILE A 115 4.66 0.32 17.52
C ILE A 115 3.81 -0.23 18.68
N ALA A 116 3.76 -1.57 18.82
CA ALA A 116 2.98 -2.20 19.88
C ALA A 116 3.43 -1.76 21.28
N THR A 117 4.75 -1.70 21.51
CA THR A 117 5.34 -1.19 22.75
C THR A 117 5.06 0.29 22.95
N GLU A 118 5.31 1.12 21.93
CA GLU A 118 5.17 2.58 21.99
C GLU A 118 3.74 3.03 22.29
N ILE A 119 2.74 2.32 21.75
CA ILE A 119 1.32 2.65 21.89
C ILE A 119 0.66 1.90 23.07
N GLY A 120 1.36 0.91 23.65
CA GLY A 120 0.82 0.06 24.71
C GLY A 120 -0.37 -0.78 24.22
N ILE A 121 -0.17 -1.55 23.15
CA ILE A 121 -1.14 -2.52 22.61
C ILE A 121 -0.45 -3.86 22.38
N SER A 122 -1.23 -4.94 22.24
CA SER A 122 -0.65 -6.24 21.92
C SER A 122 -0.01 -6.25 20.52
N ILE A 123 1.00 -7.09 20.32
CA ILE A 123 1.63 -7.28 19.00
C ILE A 123 0.59 -7.73 17.97
N GLN A 124 -0.35 -8.60 18.35
CA GLN A 124 -1.42 -9.06 17.47
C GLN A 124 -2.33 -7.90 17.04
N THR A 125 -2.70 -7.02 17.97
CA THR A 125 -3.50 -5.83 17.66
C THR A 125 -2.76 -4.92 16.68
N SER A 126 -1.47 -4.68 16.92
CA SER A 126 -0.62 -3.91 16.00
C SER A 126 -0.53 -4.57 14.63
N PHE A 127 -0.38 -5.89 14.56
CA PHE A 127 -0.35 -6.64 13.31
C PHE A 127 -1.68 -6.53 12.55
N ASP A 128 -2.81 -6.78 13.22
CA ASP A 128 -4.13 -6.72 12.61
C ASP A 128 -4.43 -5.31 12.09
N TRP A 129 -4.11 -4.26 12.85
CA TRP A 129 -4.30 -2.87 12.42
C TRP A 129 -3.46 -2.56 11.19
N ARG A 130 -2.17 -2.89 11.20
CA ARG A 130 -1.27 -2.73 10.04
C ARG A 130 -1.90 -3.32 8.79
N HIS A 131 -2.32 -4.58 8.84
CA HIS A 131 -2.78 -5.29 7.66
C HIS A 131 -4.20 -4.88 7.25
N LYS A 132 -5.08 -4.46 8.17
CA LYS A 132 -6.35 -3.81 7.84
C LYS A 132 -6.13 -2.51 7.07
N ILE A 133 -5.26 -1.63 7.59
CA ILE A 133 -4.92 -0.36 6.95
C ILE A 133 -4.33 -0.62 5.57
N LEU A 134 -3.33 -1.48 5.46
CA LEU A 134 -2.66 -1.73 4.18
C LEU A 134 -3.57 -2.40 3.13
N SER A 135 -4.55 -3.20 3.56
CA SER A 135 -5.54 -3.78 2.64
C SER A 135 -6.42 -2.71 1.98
N SER A 136 -6.57 -1.53 2.59
CA SER A 136 -7.28 -0.38 1.99
C SER A 136 -6.59 0.14 0.73
N LEU A 137 -5.28 -0.04 0.61
CA LEU A 137 -4.49 0.53 -0.47
C LEU A 137 -4.67 -0.20 -1.80
N ASN A 138 -5.24 -1.41 -1.77
CA ASN A 138 -5.42 -2.22 -2.98
C ASN A 138 -6.33 -1.56 -4.02
N GLN A 139 -7.28 -0.72 -3.61
CA GLN A 139 -8.16 0.01 -4.54
C GLN A 139 -7.51 1.25 -5.18
N PHE A 140 -6.38 1.70 -4.64
CA PHE A 140 -5.67 2.89 -5.12
C PHE A 140 -4.53 2.53 -6.09
N VAL A 141 -4.42 1.26 -6.44
CA VAL A 141 -3.56 0.79 -7.52
C VAL A 141 -4.08 1.42 -8.83
N PRO A 142 -3.21 2.03 -9.64
CA PRO A 142 -3.66 2.65 -10.90
C PRO A 142 -4.38 1.63 -11.78
N GLU A 143 -5.47 2.07 -12.39
CA GLU A 143 -6.25 1.25 -13.32
C GLU A 143 -5.41 0.93 -14.54
N GLN A 144 -4.85 1.98 -15.16
CA GLN A 144 -3.91 1.92 -16.28
C GLN A 144 -2.74 2.88 -16.08
N LEU A 145 -1.61 2.53 -16.66
CA LEU A 145 -0.45 3.40 -16.88
C LEU A 145 -0.43 3.80 -18.36
N SER A 146 -0.04 5.04 -18.64
CA SER A 146 -0.11 5.63 -19.98
C SER A 146 1.23 6.18 -20.46
N SER A 147 1.24 6.75 -21.68
CA SER A 147 2.35 7.54 -22.22
C SER A 147 3.66 6.74 -22.36
N GLU A 148 4.49 6.73 -21.32
CA GLU A 148 5.80 6.10 -21.28
C GLU A 148 5.95 5.36 -19.95
N VAL A 149 6.12 4.04 -20.03
CA VAL A 149 6.16 3.15 -18.87
C VAL A 149 7.45 2.35 -18.89
N GLU A 150 8.28 2.55 -17.87
CA GLU A 150 9.49 1.76 -17.63
C GLU A 150 9.11 0.51 -16.83
N CYS A 151 9.44 -0.68 -17.32
CA CYS A 151 9.08 -1.94 -16.68
C CYS A 151 10.29 -2.87 -16.53
N ASP A 152 10.46 -3.39 -15.31
CA ASP A 152 11.52 -4.33 -14.93
C ASP A 152 11.11 -5.09 -13.66
N GLU A 153 11.80 -6.20 -13.35
CA GLU A 153 11.54 -7.02 -12.19
C GLU A 153 12.58 -6.84 -11.08
N LEU A 154 12.07 -6.88 -9.84
CA LEU A 154 12.88 -6.92 -8.63
C LEU A 154 12.77 -8.30 -7.98
N GLU A 155 13.87 -9.05 -7.93
CA GLU A 155 13.92 -10.32 -7.20
C GLU A 155 14.09 -10.07 -5.69
N LEU A 156 13.16 -10.60 -4.90
CA LEU A 156 13.20 -10.67 -3.44
C LEU A 156 13.15 -12.12 -2.97
N GLU A 157 13.73 -12.38 -1.80
CA GLU A 157 13.66 -13.71 -1.20
C GLU A 157 12.24 -14.06 -0.78
N LEU A 158 11.80 -15.29 -1.08
CA LEU A 158 10.55 -15.79 -0.55
C LEU A 158 10.68 -15.98 0.96
N SER A 159 9.74 -15.40 1.70
CA SER A 159 9.72 -15.35 3.14
C SER A 159 8.41 -15.89 3.68
N ASN A 160 8.49 -16.97 4.46
CA ASN A 160 7.37 -17.54 5.20
C ASN A 160 7.34 -17.04 6.65
N LYS A 161 7.83 -15.81 6.90
CA LYS A 161 7.90 -15.22 8.23
C LYS A 161 6.53 -15.29 8.91
N GLY A 162 6.51 -15.82 10.14
CA GLY A 162 5.28 -16.03 10.93
C GLY A 162 4.53 -17.34 10.64
N SER A 163 4.98 -18.15 9.67
CA SER A 163 4.46 -19.52 9.51
C SER A 163 5.07 -20.44 10.58
N ARG A 164 4.25 -21.35 11.12
CA ARG A 164 4.68 -22.41 12.05
C ARG A 164 5.02 -23.71 11.33
N ASN A 165 4.41 -23.93 10.17
CA ASN A 165 4.61 -25.10 9.33
C ASN A 165 5.42 -24.65 8.13
N LEU A 166 6.68 -25.09 8.05
CA LEU A 166 7.57 -24.83 6.92
C LEU A 166 7.90 -26.17 6.27
N ASP A 167 7.84 -26.22 4.95
CA ASP A 167 8.25 -27.40 4.16
C ASP A 167 9.78 -27.49 4.01
N ARG A 168 10.52 -26.62 4.70
CA ARG A 168 11.98 -26.54 4.71
C ARG A 168 12.48 -26.10 6.08
N GLU A 169 13.76 -26.34 6.33
CA GLU A 169 14.41 -25.87 7.54
C GLU A 169 14.34 -24.33 7.70
N PRO A 170 14.09 -23.84 8.92
CA PRO A 170 14.13 -22.41 9.22
C PRO A 170 15.50 -21.78 8.88
N ARG A 171 15.49 -20.58 8.30
CA ARG A 171 16.74 -19.81 8.09
C ARG A 171 17.18 -19.23 9.44
N LYS A 172 18.48 -19.26 9.73
CA LYS A 172 19.05 -18.63 10.95
C LYS A 172 19.42 -17.16 10.71
N ARG A 173 19.82 -16.81 9.48
CA ARG A 173 20.22 -15.47 9.04
C ARG A 173 19.61 -15.15 7.67
N GLY A 174 19.55 -13.86 7.31
CA GLY A 174 19.09 -13.43 5.98
C GLY A 174 19.95 -14.02 4.86
N ASN A 175 21.26 -14.04 5.05
CA ASN A 175 22.22 -14.56 4.06
C ASN A 175 22.21 -16.08 3.90
N ASP A 176 21.44 -16.82 4.72
CA ASP A 176 21.28 -18.26 4.56
C ASP A 176 20.38 -18.62 3.35
N PHE A 177 19.83 -17.61 2.68
CA PHE A 177 19.08 -17.77 1.46
C PHE A 177 19.93 -18.41 0.36
N ARG A 178 19.46 -19.54 -0.15
CA ARG A 178 19.97 -20.14 -1.38
C ARG A 178 18.87 -20.14 -2.43
N ARG A 179 19.23 -19.67 -3.62
CA ARG A 179 18.33 -19.60 -4.77
C ARG A 179 18.12 -21.00 -5.35
N ASN A 180 16.86 -21.36 -5.60
CA ASN A 180 16.47 -22.57 -6.33
C ASN A 180 17.10 -23.87 -5.77
N ILE A 181 16.96 -24.11 -4.47
CA ILE A 181 17.29 -25.42 -3.89
C ILE A 181 16.32 -26.44 -4.50
N GLY A 182 16.75 -27.20 -5.50
CA GLY A 182 15.90 -28.12 -6.25
C GLY A 182 15.18 -27.51 -7.46
N LYS A 183 14.89 -28.34 -8.48
CA LYS A 183 14.30 -27.91 -9.76
C LYS A 183 12.87 -27.38 -9.63
N GLU A 184 12.12 -27.75 -8.59
CA GLU A 184 10.70 -27.41 -8.47
C GLU A 184 10.37 -26.33 -7.40
N GLU A 185 11.18 -26.17 -6.35
CA GLU A 185 10.82 -25.27 -5.23
C GLU A 185 11.03 -23.78 -5.52
N VAL A 186 9.95 -22.99 -5.44
CA VAL A 186 10.02 -21.53 -5.56
C VAL A 186 10.62 -20.92 -4.30
N THR A 187 11.84 -20.37 -4.40
CA THR A 187 12.53 -19.74 -3.26
C THR A 187 12.52 -18.21 -3.32
N VAL A 188 11.99 -17.61 -4.38
CA VAL A 188 11.99 -16.16 -4.63
C VAL A 188 10.60 -15.63 -4.99
N VAL A 189 10.45 -14.31 -4.86
CA VAL A 189 9.30 -13.56 -5.34
C VAL A 189 9.81 -12.51 -6.32
N GLN A 190 9.27 -12.53 -7.53
CA GLN A 190 9.53 -11.53 -8.56
C GLN A 190 8.53 -10.39 -8.39
N VAL A 191 9.03 -9.17 -8.20
CA VAL A 191 8.20 -7.96 -8.13
C VAL A 191 8.26 -7.27 -9.48
N VAL A 192 7.27 -7.52 -10.33
CA VAL A 192 7.10 -6.81 -11.59
C VAL A 192 6.75 -5.37 -11.25
N THR A 193 7.59 -4.44 -11.70
CA THR A 193 7.46 -3.02 -11.43
C THR A 193 7.25 -2.31 -12.75
N ALA A 194 6.18 -1.53 -12.86
CA ALA A 194 5.92 -0.65 -13.98
C ALA A 194 5.77 0.77 -13.46
N VAL A 195 6.56 1.70 -14.00
CA VAL A 195 6.63 3.08 -13.55
C VAL A 195 6.33 3.99 -14.73
N GLU A 196 5.24 4.73 -14.65
CA GLU A 196 4.93 5.78 -15.61
C GLU A 196 5.86 6.98 -15.36
N ARG A 197 6.32 7.62 -16.44
CA ARG A 197 7.19 8.80 -16.32
C ARG A 197 6.59 9.95 -15.51
N LYS A 198 5.27 10.09 -15.52
CA LYS A 198 4.54 11.12 -14.75
C LYS A 198 4.41 10.78 -13.25
N GLY A 199 4.87 9.62 -12.81
CA GLY A 199 5.06 9.30 -11.38
C GLY A 199 4.19 8.18 -10.84
N GLU A 200 3.19 7.70 -11.60
CA GLU A 200 2.37 6.55 -11.19
C GLU A 200 3.21 5.27 -11.18
N LYS A 201 2.99 4.44 -10.15
CA LYS A 201 3.75 3.22 -9.91
C LYS A 201 2.79 2.05 -9.76
N TYR A 202 3.05 0.99 -10.50
CA TYR A 202 2.39 -0.30 -10.34
C TYR A 202 3.44 -1.35 -9.95
N LEU A 203 3.22 -2.03 -8.84
CA LEU A 203 4.09 -3.09 -8.36
C LEU A 203 3.27 -4.34 -8.09
N LYS A 204 3.70 -5.48 -8.62
CA LYS A 204 3.00 -6.75 -8.46
C LYS A 204 3.97 -7.85 -8.05
N ALA A 205 3.74 -8.45 -6.89
CA ALA A 205 4.48 -9.61 -6.39
C ALA A 205 3.95 -10.91 -7.02
N VAL A 206 4.86 -11.72 -7.57
CA VAL A 206 4.59 -13.04 -8.14
C VAL A 206 5.60 -14.04 -7.57
N ALA A 207 5.10 -15.05 -6.85
CA ALA A 207 5.94 -16.11 -6.31
C ALA A 207 6.31 -17.10 -7.43
N THR A 208 7.43 -16.86 -8.10
CA THR A 208 7.92 -17.68 -9.21
C THR A 208 9.44 -17.60 -9.30
N LYS A 209 10.09 -18.65 -9.83
CA LYS A 209 11.55 -18.65 -10.02
C LYS A 209 11.98 -17.64 -11.07
N ARG A 210 11.23 -17.59 -12.17
CA ARG A 210 11.49 -16.74 -13.33
C ARG A 210 10.17 -16.41 -13.99
N LEU A 211 10.00 -15.15 -14.37
CA LEU A 211 8.79 -14.68 -15.03
C LEU A 211 8.64 -15.29 -16.44
N SER A 212 7.62 -16.12 -16.59
CA SER A 212 7.14 -16.61 -17.88
C SER A 212 6.34 -15.53 -18.61
N LYS A 213 6.18 -15.71 -19.94
CA LYS A 213 5.29 -14.87 -20.76
C LYS A 213 3.88 -14.80 -20.18
N LYS A 214 3.33 -15.95 -19.73
CA LYS A 214 1.97 -16.05 -19.18
C LYS A 214 1.82 -15.23 -17.88
N GLU A 215 2.83 -15.25 -17.02
CA GLU A 215 2.82 -14.46 -15.78
C GLU A 215 2.90 -12.96 -16.08
N ILE A 216 3.77 -12.53 -16.99
CA ILE A 216 3.86 -11.11 -17.38
C ILE A 216 2.53 -10.66 -17.99
N ALA A 217 1.96 -11.45 -18.90
CA ALA A 217 0.65 -11.17 -19.48
C ALA A 217 -0.41 -10.99 -18.40
N LYS A 218 -0.51 -11.93 -17.44
CA LYS A 218 -1.45 -11.85 -16.31
C LYS A 218 -1.21 -10.62 -15.43
N VAL A 219 0.03 -10.20 -15.24
CA VAL A 219 0.38 -9.06 -14.37
C VAL A 219 0.05 -7.73 -15.03
N LEU A 220 0.31 -7.60 -16.33
CA LEU A 220 0.14 -6.37 -17.11
C LEU A 220 -1.21 -6.29 -17.84
N ASP A 221 -2.04 -7.34 -17.73
CA ASP A 221 -3.37 -7.40 -18.35
C ASP A 221 -4.23 -6.21 -17.92
N GLY A 222 -4.70 -5.44 -18.91
CA GLY A 222 -5.48 -4.22 -18.69
C GLY A 222 -4.75 -3.10 -17.93
N LYS A 223 -3.43 -3.20 -17.72
CA LYS A 223 -2.63 -2.21 -16.94
C LYS A 223 -1.89 -1.18 -17.78
N LEU A 224 -1.83 -1.37 -19.08
CA LEU A 224 -1.24 -0.41 -20.00
C LEU A 224 -2.37 0.14 -20.88
N ALA A 225 -2.48 1.47 -20.96
CA ALA A 225 -3.41 2.11 -21.87
C ALA A 225 -2.98 1.90 -23.32
N ASP A 226 -3.92 2.01 -24.26
CA ASP A 226 -3.62 1.94 -25.69
C ASP A 226 -2.58 3.00 -26.08
N ASN A 227 -1.73 2.66 -27.06
CA ASN A 227 -0.61 3.49 -27.54
C ASN A 227 0.49 3.80 -26.51
N THR A 228 0.48 3.16 -25.34
CA THR A 228 1.55 3.30 -24.35
C THR A 228 2.89 2.80 -24.91
N THR A 229 3.97 3.53 -24.64
CA THR A 229 5.33 3.10 -24.92
C THR A 229 5.89 2.34 -23.72
N LEU A 230 5.96 1.03 -23.83
CA LEU A 230 6.58 0.13 -22.85
C LEU A 230 8.08 0.06 -23.09
N ILE A 231 8.87 0.43 -22.09
CA ILE A 231 10.33 0.38 -22.10
C ILE A 231 10.75 -0.75 -21.16
N THR A 232 11.41 -1.78 -21.69
CA THR A 232 11.89 -2.92 -20.87
C THR A 232 13.35 -3.22 -21.15
N ASP A 233 13.94 -4.09 -20.33
CA ASP A 233 15.17 -4.77 -20.69
C ASP A 233 14.94 -5.77 -21.86
N LYS A 234 15.98 -6.50 -22.26
CA LYS A 234 15.88 -7.54 -23.30
C LYS A 234 15.32 -8.88 -22.80
N HIS A 235 14.64 -8.94 -21.67
CA HIS A 235 14.05 -10.20 -21.20
C HIS A 235 13.03 -10.74 -22.22
N PRO A 236 13.17 -11.99 -22.73
CA PRO A 236 12.35 -12.52 -23.83
C PRO A 236 10.85 -12.48 -23.56
N SER A 237 10.45 -12.63 -22.30
CA SER A 237 9.03 -12.64 -21.91
C SER A 237 8.33 -11.29 -22.17
N TYR A 238 9.01 -10.14 -22.00
CA TYR A 238 8.41 -8.84 -22.31
C TYR A 238 8.27 -8.63 -23.82
N LYS A 239 9.28 -9.03 -24.60
CA LYS A 239 9.20 -9.00 -26.07
C LYS A 239 8.04 -9.85 -26.59
N ALA A 240 7.85 -11.03 -26.02
CA ALA A 240 6.75 -11.91 -26.37
C ALA A 240 5.38 -11.33 -25.96
N PHE A 241 5.28 -10.71 -24.78
CA PHE A 241 4.08 -9.99 -24.33
C PHE A 241 3.72 -8.83 -25.28
N ALA A 242 4.70 -8.01 -25.65
CA ALA A 242 4.50 -6.90 -26.57
C ALA A 242 4.04 -7.35 -27.96
N LYS A 243 4.56 -8.47 -28.48
CA LYS A 243 4.12 -9.02 -29.76
C LYS A 243 2.64 -9.44 -29.75
N ASP A 244 2.14 -9.94 -28.62
CA ASP A 244 0.73 -10.32 -28.46
C ASP A 244 -0.19 -9.11 -28.25
N ASN A 245 0.36 -7.93 -27.97
CA ASN A 245 -0.39 -6.70 -27.70
C ASN A 245 0.05 -5.59 -28.68
N PRO A 246 -0.38 -5.65 -29.96
CA PRO A 246 0.10 -4.72 -30.98
C PRO A 246 -0.32 -3.26 -30.74
N VAL A 247 -1.29 -3.02 -29.84
CA VAL A 247 -1.75 -1.69 -29.43
C VAL A 247 -0.73 -0.93 -28.58
N ILE A 248 0.28 -1.62 -28.02
CA ILE A 248 1.38 -0.99 -27.28
C ILE A 248 2.64 -0.88 -28.14
N LYS A 249 3.40 0.20 -27.94
CA LYS A 249 4.72 0.38 -28.55
C LYS A 249 5.76 -0.21 -27.61
N HIS A 250 6.68 -1.03 -28.11
CA HIS A 250 7.73 -1.64 -27.28
C HIS A 250 9.12 -1.16 -27.67
N LYS A 251 9.89 -0.67 -26.70
CA LYS A 251 11.30 -0.33 -26.84
C LYS A 251 12.12 -1.17 -25.85
N ALA A 252 13.00 -2.02 -26.36
CA ALA A 252 13.84 -2.90 -25.54
C ALA A 252 15.29 -2.40 -25.48
N LEU A 253 15.80 -2.18 -24.27
CA LEU A 253 17.18 -1.72 -24.05
C LEU A 253 18.15 -2.87 -23.82
N LEU A 254 19.40 -2.70 -24.27
CA LEU A 254 20.50 -3.57 -23.87
C LEU A 254 20.79 -3.36 -22.37
N ALA A 255 20.78 -4.44 -21.59
CA ALA A 255 20.96 -4.39 -20.13
C ALA A 255 22.23 -3.63 -19.68
N LYS A 256 23.30 -3.66 -20.50
CA LYS A 256 24.56 -2.96 -20.24
C LYS A 256 24.54 -1.46 -20.54
N ASP A 257 23.65 -1.01 -21.42
CA ASP A 257 23.69 0.35 -21.94
C ASP A 257 22.79 1.30 -21.10
N HIS A 258 21.83 0.75 -20.34
CA HIS A 258 20.87 1.42 -19.41
C HIS A 258 20.05 2.61 -19.99
N VAL A 259 20.45 3.12 -21.15
CA VAL A 259 19.96 4.23 -21.94
C VAL A 259 20.10 3.82 -23.40
N ASP A 260 19.15 4.18 -24.25
CA ASP A 260 19.27 3.94 -25.69
C ASP A 260 20.40 4.79 -26.31
N LYS A 261 21.14 4.20 -27.25
CA LYS A 261 22.29 4.87 -27.89
C LYS A 261 21.87 5.99 -28.84
N ASN A 262 20.69 5.87 -29.43
CA ASN A 262 20.17 6.81 -30.44
C ASN A 262 19.23 7.83 -29.81
N ASP A 263 18.53 7.45 -28.73
CA ASP A 263 17.58 8.32 -28.04
C ASP A 263 17.76 8.27 -26.52
N LYS A 264 18.50 9.27 -25.99
CA LYS A 264 18.78 9.40 -24.54
C LYS A 264 17.52 9.52 -23.68
N THR A 265 16.36 9.80 -24.29
CA THR A 265 15.09 9.83 -23.59
C THR A 265 14.52 8.44 -23.32
N ILE A 266 15.14 7.33 -23.74
CA ILE A 266 14.70 5.97 -23.40
C ILE A 266 15.70 5.35 -22.44
N HIS A 267 15.28 5.09 -21.20
CA HIS A 267 16.12 4.50 -20.16
C HIS A 267 15.27 3.75 -19.13
N LEU A 268 15.91 2.94 -18.27
CA LEU A 268 15.27 2.24 -17.14
C LEU A 268 15.61 2.85 -15.77
N GLN A 269 16.09 4.09 -15.75
CA GLN A 269 16.57 4.72 -14.52
C GLN A 269 15.49 4.89 -13.45
N LYS A 270 14.23 5.16 -13.81
CA LYS A 270 13.16 5.35 -12.82
C LYS A 270 12.79 4.02 -12.17
N VAL A 271 12.64 2.96 -12.95
CA VAL A 271 12.32 1.64 -12.39
C VAL A 271 13.47 1.11 -11.51
N ASN A 272 14.72 1.33 -11.91
CA ASN A 272 15.90 0.99 -11.09
C ASN A 272 15.96 1.77 -9.78
N ASN A 273 15.66 3.07 -9.81
CA ASN A 273 15.56 3.89 -8.59
C ASN A 273 14.43 3.39 -7.68
N VAL A 274 13.25 3.06 -8.25
CA VAL A 274 12.13 2.47 -7.51
C VAL A 274 12.55 1.17 -6.83
N HIS A 275 13.26 0.28 -7.51
CA HIS A 275 13.76 -0.97 -6.91
C HIS A 275 14.69 -0.71 -5.71
N ALA A 276 15.63 0.23 -5.84
CA ALA A 276 16.51 0.62 -4.73
C ALA A 276 15.73 1.20 -3.54
N GLN A 277 14.73 2.04 -3.82
CA GLN A 277 13.87 2.63 -2.81
C GLN A 277 12.97 1.59 -2.13
N VAL A 278 12.40 0.63 -2.86
CA VAL A 278 11.62 -0.48 -2.31
C VAL A 278 12.48 -1.29 -1.34
N ARG A 279 13.73 -1.62 -1.71
CA ARG A 279 14.66 -2.31 -0.78
C ARG A 279 14.91 -1.49 0.49
N LYS A 280 15.15 -0.18 0.35
CA LYS A 280 15.34 0.74 1.49
C LYS A 280 14.10 0.82 2.38
N PHE A 281 12.92 0.90 1.77
CA PHE A 281 11.63 0.96 2.46
C PHE A 281 11.32 -0.32 3.24
N LEU A 282 11.64 -1.50 2.69
CA LEU A 282 11.38 -2.78 3.34
C LEU A 282 12.39 -3.11 4.46
N ARG A 283 13.59 -2.51 4.43
CA ARG A 283 14.70 -2.80 5.35
C ARG A 283 14.32 -2.73 6.85
N PRO A 284 13.62 -1.71 7.35
CA PRO A 284 13.30 -1.60 8.78
C PRO A 284 12.44 -2.76 9.31
N PHE A 285 11.70 -3.46 8.44
CA PHE A 285 10.80 -4.54 8.84
C PHE A 285 11.51 -5.87 9.09
N ASN A 286 12.81 -5.96 8.81
CA ASN A 286 13.64 -7.17 8.95
C ASN A 286 12.97 -8.38 8.26
N GLY A 287 12.62 -8.19 6.99
CA GLY A 287 11.85 -9.14 6.19
C GLY A 287 10.34 -9.02 6.42
N VAL A 288 9.59 -9.01 5.31
CA VAL A 288 8.13 -9.09 5.29
C VAL A 288 7.76 -10.47 4.76
N SER A 289 6.73 -11.11 5.33
CA SER A 289 6.22 -12.36 4.78
C SER A 289 5.71 -12.13 3.36
N SER A 290 6.12 -12.96 2.40
CA SER A 290 5.74 -12.84 0.99
C SER A 290 4.23 -12.84 0.80
N LYS A 291 3.49 -13.48 1.71
CA LYS A 291 2.03 -13.44 1.79
C LYS A 291 1.45 -12.02 1.87
N TYR A 292 2.10 -11.12 2.59
CA TYR A 292 1.64 -9.74 2.77
C TYR A 292 2.46 -8.73 1.97
N LEU A 293 3.45 -9.19 1.20
CA LEU A 293 4.37 -8.32 0.46
C LEU A 293 3.61 -7.36 -0.46
N GLN A 294 2.57 -7.84 -1.15
CA GLN A 294 1.76 -6.99 -2.03
C GLN A 294 1.17 -5.77 -1.31
N ASN A 295 0.70 -5.94 -0.07
CA ASN A 295 0.14 -4.84 0.72
C ASN A 295 1.21 -3.79 1.09
N TYR A 296 2.46 -4.22 1.30
CA TYR A 296 3.58 -3.31 1.53
C TYR A 296 4.05 -2.63 0.24
N LEU A 297 4.00 -3.32 -0.90
CA LEU A 297 4.30 -2.72 -2.20
C LEU A 297 3.26 -1.64 -2.57
N ASN A 298 1.97 -1.90 -2.32
CA ASN A 298 0.91 -0.91 -2.49
C ASN A 298 1.13 0.30 -1.55
N TRP A 299 1.60 0.06 -0.33
CA TRP A 299 1.97 1.14 0.58
C TRP A 299 3.10 1.99 0.03
N TYR A 300 4.18 1.37 -0.41
CA TYR A 300 5.27 2.11 -1.04
C TYR A 300 4.81 2.91 -2.26
N ALA A 301 4.00 2.30 -3.13
CA ALA A 301 3.51 2.95 -4.35
C ALA A 301 2.66 4.19 -4.07
N TYR A 302 1.85 4.14 -3.01
CA TYR A 302 0.86 5.20 -2.70
C TYR A 302 1.31 6.18 -1.59
N ALA A 303 2.38 5.87 -0.85
CA ALA A 303 2.84 6.68 0.28
C ALA A 303 3.16 8.13 -0.10
N ASP A 304 3.75 8.37 -1.27
CA ASP A 304 4.10 9.73 -1.72
C ASP A 304 2.86 10.61 -1.86
N LYS A 305 1.77 10.07 -2.43
CA LYS A 305 0.48 10.79 -2.57
C LYS A 305 -0.15 11.15 -1.23
N ILE A 306 0.03 10.29 -0.23
CA ILE A 306 -0.47 10.57 1.13
C ILE A 306 0.35 11.70 1.77
N ARG A 307 1.66 11.74 1.54
CA ARG A 307 2.60 12.70 2.13
C ARG A 307 2.60 14.08 1.46
N GLU A 308 2.20 14.17 0.20
CA GLU A 308 2.04 15.46 -0.50
C GLU A 308 0.94 16.34 0.13
N SER A 309 0.03 15.75 0.91
CA SER A 309 -0.99 16.49 1.65
C SER A 309 -0.41 17.13 2.91
N LYS A 310 -0.78 18.39 3.17
CA LYS A 310 -0.54 19.07 4.46
C LYS A 310 -1.22 18.39 5.67
N THR A 311 -2.11 17.42 5.42
CA THR A 311 -2.90 16.69 6.42
C THR A 311 -2.80 15.18 6.20
N THR A 312 -1.59 14.63 6.36
CA THR A 312 -1.26 13.22 6.09
C THR A 312 -2.19 12.24 6.81
N LEU A 313 -2.45 12.44 8.11
CA LEU A 313 -3.34 11.53 8.87
C LEU A 313 -4.78 11.62 8.38
N LYS A 314 -5.26 12.82 8.02
CA LYS A 314 -6.58 12.99 7.43
C LYS A 314 -6.70 12.22 6.11
N GLN A 315 -5.68 12.27 5.25
CA GLN A 315 -5.67 11.50 4.01
C GLN A 315 -5.68 10.00 4.23
N TRP A 316 -4.97 9.49 5.25
CA TRP A 316 -5.11 8.11 5.66
C TRP A 316 -6.55 7.76 6.03
N PHE A 317 -7.21 8.57 6.86
CA PHE A 317 -8.60 8.32 7.23
C PHE A 317 -9.55 8.36 6.02
N LEU A 318 -9.38 9.33 5.13
CA LEU A 318 -10.16 9.40 3.88
C LEU A 318 -9.94 8.14 3.03
N THR A 319 -8.69 7.75 2.82
CA THR A 319 -8.29 6.53 2.07
C THR A 319 -8.98 5.30 2.64
N MET A 320 -8.99 5.15 3.98
CA MET A 320 -9.62 4.04 4.67
C MET A 320 -11.15 4.08 4.69
N LEU A 321 -11.77 5.26 4.67
CA LEU A 321 -13.22 5.41 4.64
C LEU A 321 -13.82 5.18 3.26
N LEU A 322 -13.05 5.48 2.20
CA LEU A 322 -13.48 5.32 0.81
C LEU A 322 -13.46 3.86 0.34
N THR A 323 -12.78 2.95 1.04
CA THR A 323 -12.78 1.51 0.73
C THR A 323 -13.86 0.78 1.51
N ASP A 324 -14.70 0.03 0.79
CA ASP A 324 -15.70 -0.85 1.39
C ASP A 324 -15.31 -2.34 1.41
N GLN A 325 -14.11 -2.70 0.95
CA GLN A 325 -13.68 -4.11 0.82
C GLN A 325 -12.40 -4.45 1.60
N ALA A 326 -11.70 -3.46 2.16
CA ALA A 326 -10.45 -3.68 2.89
C ALA A 326 -10.56 -4.70 4.02
N TYR A 327 -11.64 -4.67 4.81
CA TYR A 327 -11.81 -5.62 5.90
C TYR A 327 -12.01 -7.06 5.40
N HIS A 328 -12.75 -7.23 4.30
CA HIS A 328 -12.93 -8.55 3.67
C HIS A 328 -11.62 -9.07 3.11
N LEU A 329 -10.83 -8.22 2.44
CA LEU A 329 -9.50 -8.57 1.95
C LEU A 329 -8.56 -8.97 3.10
N PHE A 330 -8.59 -8.23 4.22
CA PHE A 330 -7.86 -8.57 5.43
C PHE A 330 -8.29 -9.94 6.00
N GLU A 331 -9.60 -10.19 6.11
CA GLU A 331 -10.12 -11.48 6.59
C GLU A 331 -9.75 -12.63 5.66
N LEU A 332 -9.77 -12.45 4.34
CA LEU A 332 -9.27 -13.47 3.39
C LEU A 332 -7.80 -13.80 3.64
N PHE A 333 -6.96 -12.79 3.88
CA PHE A 333 -5.57 -13.04 4.27
C PHE A 333 -5.46 -13.76 5.62
N LYS A 334 -6.32 -13.43 6.59
CA LYS A 334 -6.34 -14.06 7.91
C LYS A 334 -6.82 -15.51 7.86
N GLN A 335 -7.83 -15.81 7.05
CA GLN A 335 -8.41 -17.16 6.88
C GLN A 335 -7.49 -18.06 6.04
N ASN A 336 -6.88 -17.52 4.97
CA ASN A 336 -5.79 -18.18 4.25
C ASN A 336 -4.48 -18.20 5.05
N ALA A 337 -4.46 -17.70 6.29
CA ALA A 337 -3.42 -18.01 7.26
C ALA A 337 -3.92 -19.23 8.00
N VAL A 338 -3.38 -20.41 7.67
CA VAL A 338 -3.55 -21.60 8.51
C VAL A 338 -3.34 -21.16 9.96
N ILE A 339 -4.46 -21.17 10.70
CA ILE A 339 -4.65 -20.99 12.14
C ILE A 339 -3.39 -20.51 12.86
N ILE A 340 -3.15 -19.19 12.84
CA ILE A 340 -2.31 -18.53 13.84
C ILE A 340 -3.20 -18.35 15.08
N ARG A 341 -3.48 -19.45 15.79
CA ARG A 341 -4.02 -19.40 17.15
C ARG A 341 -3.11 -20.22 18.04
N THR A 342 -2.74 -19.56 19.14
CA THR A 342 -1.93 -19.98 20.30
C THR A 342 -0.52 -20.43 20.01
#